data_AF-M1EDY5-F1
#
_entry.id   AF-M1EDY5-F1
#
_cell.length_a   1.000
_cell.length_b   1.000
_cell.length_c   1.000
_cell.angle_alpha   90.00
_cell.angle_beta   90.00
_cell.angle_gamma   90.00
#
_symmetry.space_group_name_H-M   'P 1'
#
loop_
_entity.id
_entity.type
_entity.pdbx_description
1 polymer ?
#
loop_
_entity_poly.entity_id
_entity_poly.type
_entity_poly.pdbx_seq_one_letter_code
_entity_poly.pdbx_strand_id
1 'polypeptide(L)'
;KQYVNRFWKEIRVGDFVRLRCNEIIPADILLLSSSDPDGLCHIETANLDGETNLKRRQVVRGFSELVSEFNPLMFTSVIECEKPNNDLTRFRGCMIHDNGKKAGLYKENLLLR
;
A
#
# COMPACT_ATOMS: atom_id res chain seq x y z
N LYS A 1 14.03 14.76 -3.73
CA LYS A 1 14.06 14.32 -2.31
C LYS A 1 14.40 12.83 -2.28
N GLN A 2 15.08 12.34 -1.24
CA GLN A 2 15.43 10.92 -1.10
C GLN A 2 14.70 10.33 0.12
N TYR A 3 14.46 9.02 0.11
CA TYR A 3 13.99 8.29 1.29
C TYR A 3 15.06 8.34 2.39
N VAL A 4 14.61 8.45 3.64
CA VAL A 4 15.48 8.49 4.82
C VAL A 4 15.02 7.48 5.85
N ASN A 5 15.95 6.91 6.61
CA ASN A 5 15.62 6.00 7.70
C ASN A 5 15.00 6.77 8.88
N ARG A 6 13.93 6.21 9.44
CA ARG A 6 13.16 6.76 10.57
C ARG A 6 12.68 5.62 11.47
N PHE A 7 12.44 5.93 12.75
CA PHE A 7 11.83 4.98 13.68
C PHE A 7 10.33 4.86 13.40
N TRP A 8 9.74 3.69 13.70
CA TRP A 8 8.32 3.45 13.44
C TRP A 8 7.39 4.45 14.14
N LYS A 9 7.76 4.89 15.35
CA LYS A 9 7.02 5.90 16.11
C LYS A 9 6.95 7.28 15.44
N GLU A 10 7.76 7.52 14.42
CA GLU A 10 7.82 8.78 13.68
C GLU A 10 6.94 8.78 12.42
N ILE A 11 6.45 7.61 11.99
CA ILE A 11 5.59 7.46 10.82
C ILE A 11 4.21 8.06 11.11
N ARG A 12 3.70 8.84 10.14
CA ARG A 12 2.38 9.46 10.20
C ARG A 12 1.55 9.10 8.97
N VAL A 13 0.23 9.23 9.11
CA VAL A 13 -0.71 9.07 7.98
C VAL A 13 -0.33 10.07 6.88
N GLY A 14 -0.17 9.57 5.66
CA GLY A 14 0.24 10.35 4.49
C GLY A 14 1.74 10.28 4.18
N ASP A 15 2.57 9.67 5.05
CA ASP A 15 3.98 9.45 4.74
C ASP A 15 4.15 8.38 3.64
N PHE A 16 5.10 8.63 2.72
CA PHE A 16 5.54 7.62 1.77
C PHE A 16 6.59 6.72 2.42
N VAL A 17 6.28 5.44 2.50
CA VAL A 17 7.16 4.42 3.08
C VAL A 17 7.71 3.53 1.97
N ARG A 18 9.03 3.33 1.97
CA ARG A 18 9.70 2.35 1.11
C ARG A 18 10.15 1.17 1.96
N LEU A 19 9.56 0.01 1.72
CA LEU A 19 9.93 -1.25 2.37
C LEU A 19 10.89 -2.05 1.48
N ARG A 20 11.81 -2.77 2.10
CA ARG A 20 12.64 -3.79 1.44
C ARG A 20 12.11 -5.19 1.74
N CYS A 21 12.53 -6.15 0.93
CA CYS A 21 12.21 -7.56 1.16
C CYS A 21 12.64 -7.97 2.58
N ASN A 22 11.77 -8.73 3.27
CA ASN A 22 11.94 -9.22 4.63
C ASN A 22 11.98 -8.15 5.74
N GLU A 23 11.61 -6.89 5.45
CA GLU A 23 11.38 -5.89 6.51
C GLU A 23 9.98 -6.07 7.11
N ILE A 24 9.88 -5.84 8.42
CA ILE A 24 8.59 -5.86 9.12
C ILE A 24 7.80 -4.61 8.71
N ILE A 25 6.53 -4.81 8.37
CA ILE A 25 5.59 -3.75 7.99
C ILE A 25 5.30 -2.89 9.24
N PRO A 26 5.58 -1.57 9.22
CA PRO A 26 5.52 -0.73 10.42
C PRO A 26 4.13 -0.15 10.72
N ALA A 27 3.21 -0.17 9.75
CA ALA A 27 1.82 0.28 9.85
C ALA A 27 1.02 -0.32 8.69
N ASP A 28 -0.31 -0.18 8.71
CA ASP A 28 -1.12 -0.52 7.55
C ASP A 28 -0.79 0.42 6.38
N ILE A 29 -0.29 -0.13 5.28
CA ILE A 29 0.27 0.62 4.15
C ILE A 29 -0.48 0.28 2.87
N LEU A 30 -0.88 1.30 2.12
CA LEU A 30 -1.38 1.15 0.76
C LEU A 30 -0.21 0.91 -0.22
N LEU A 31 -0.28 -0.18 -0.98
CA LEU A 31 0.72 -0.53 -1.98
C LEU A 31 0.54 0.32 -3.24
N LEU A 32 1.40 1.32 -3.40
CA LEU A 32 1.40 2.22 -4.57
C LEU A 32 2.36 1.79 -5.68
N SER A 33 3.42 1.05 -5.35
CA SER A 33 4.42 0.57 -6.30
C SER A 33 5.09 -0.69 -5.77
N SER A 34 5.52 -1.56 -6.68
CA SER A 34 6.36 -2.71 -6.39
C SER A 34 7.58 -2.73 -7.31
N SER A 35 8.64 -3.43 -6.91
CA SER A 35 9.76 -3.77 -7.79
C SER A 35 9.43 -4.90 -8.76
N ASP A 36 8.35 -5.64 -8.50
CA ASP A 36 7.83 -6.65 -9.42
C ASP A 36 7.14 -5.97 -10.63
N PRO A 37 7.47 -6.36 -11.89
CA PRO A 37 6.92 -5.73 -13.09
C PRO A 37 5.40 -5.79 -13.20
N ASP A 38 4.75 -6.80 -12.61
CA ASP A 38 3.29 -6.94 -12.61
C ASP A 38 2.62 -6.17 -11.46
N GLY A 39 3.41 -5.38 -10.72
CA GLY A 39 2.96 -4.62 -9.56
C GLY A 39 2.58 -5.50 -8.37
N LEU A 40 3.14 -6.71 -8.28
CA LEU A 40 2.82 -7.68 -7.25
C LEU A 40 3.76 -7.58 -6.05
N CYS A 41 3.24 -7.91 -4.87
CA CYS A 41 4.01 -8.05 -3.65
C CYS A 41 3.48 -9.27 -2.88
N HIS A 42 4.35 -9.93 -2.13
CA HIS A 42 3.97 -11.05 -1.27
C HIS A 42 4.27 -10.68 0.17
N ILE A 43 3.30 -10.87 1.06
CA ILE A 43 3.48 -10.65 2.48
C ILE A 43 3.19 -11.92 3.25
N GLU A 44 3.98 -12.15 4.30
CA GLU A 44 3.69 -13.17 5.28
C GLU A 44 2.79 -12.56 6.36
N THR A 45 1.65 -13.18 6.62
CA THR A 45 0.70 -12.75 7.66
C THR A 45 0.54 -13.79 8.76
N ALA A 46 1.46 -14.75 8.88
CA ALA A 46 1.40 -15.82 9.88
C ALA A 46 1.22 -15.28 11.31
N ASN A 47 1.80 -14.11 11.60
CA ASN A 47 1.64 -13.43 12.90
C ASN A 47 0.25 -12.81 13.14
N LEU A 48 -0.58 -12.67 12.11
CA LEU A 48 -1.91 -12.04 12.14
C LEU A 48 -3.05 -13.05 12.02
N ASP A 49 -2.95 -13.99 11.07
CA ASP A 49 -4.01 -14.97 10.78
C ASP A 49 -3.61 -16.43 11.05
N GLY A 50 -2.36 -16.68 11.46
CA GLY A 50 -1.84 -18.03 11.70
C GLY A 50 -1.59 -18.84 10.42
N GLU A 51 -1.76 -18.23 9.25
CA GLU A 51 -1.52 -18.89 7.97
C GLU A 51 -0.06 -18.73 7.52
N THR A 52 0.59 -19.83 7.16
CA THR A 52 1.99 -19.85 6.70
C THR A 52 2.14 -19.51 5.21
N ASN A 53 1.03 -19.38 4.49
CA ASN A 53 1.04 -19.04 3.07
C ASN A 53 1.28 -17.55 2.86
N LEU A 54 2.12 -17.23 1.88
CA LEU A 54 2.30 -15.85 1.44
C LEU A 54 1.00 -15.32 0.82
N LYS A 55 0.55 -14.17 1.31
CA LYS A 55 -0.60 -13.45 0.76
C LYS A 55 -0.13 -12.53 -0.36
N ARG A 56 -0.68 -12.74 -1.56
CA ARG A 56 -0.41 -11.87 -2.71
C ARG A 56 -1.15 -10.54 -2.55
N ARG A 57 -0.42 -9.44 -2.77
CA ARG A 57 -0.89 -8.06 -2.83
C ARG A 57 -0.57 -7.47 -4.19
N GLN A 58 -1.35 -6.49 -4.62
CA GLN A 58 -1.20 -5.87 -5.94
C GLN A 58 -1.40 -4.36 -5.85
N VAL A 59 -0.57 -3.63 -6.59
CA VAL A 59 -0.76 -2.19 -6.82
C VAL A 59 -2.15 -1.93 -7.40
N VAL A 60 -2.73 -0.78 -7.07
CA VAL A 60 -4.06 -0.37 -7.55
C VAL A 60 -4.11 -0.39 -9.08
N ARG A 61 -5.08 -1.12 -9.64
CA ARG A 61 -5.28 -1.20 -11.09
C ARG A 61 -5.62 0.18 -11.67
N GLY A 62 -5.03 0.52 -12.81
CA GLY A 62 -5.16 1.84 -13.43
C GLY A 62 -4.14 2.87 -12.94
N PHE A 63 -3.42 2.62 -11.83
CA PHE A 63 -2.30 3.47 -11.41
C PHE A 63 -0.98 3.08 -12.11
N SER A 64 -0.70 1.78 -12.19
CA SER A 64 0.49 1.23 -12.86
C SER A 64 0.52 1.52 -14.36
N GLU A 65 -0.65 1.61 -15.01
CA GLU A 65 -0.77 1.92 -16.44
C GLU A 65 -0.49 3.39 -16.78
N LEU A 66 -0.59 4.28 -15.78
CA LEU A 66 -0.38 5.71 -15.95
C LEU A 66 1.07 6.14 -15.70
N VAL A 67 1.88 5.30 -15.05
CA VAL A 67 3.20 5.70 -14.55
C VAL A 67 4.22 4.57 -14.70
N SER A 68 5.24 4.78 -15.54
CA SER A 68 6.34 3.82 -15.74
C SER A 68 7.24 3.65 -14.51
N GLU A 69 7.34 4.68 -13.66
CA GLU A 69 8.08 4.65 -12.40
C GLU A 69 7.39 5.54 -11.37
N PHE A 70 6.99 4.96 -10.24
CA PHE A 70 6.31 5.71 -9.19
C PHE A 70 7.20 6.81 -8.61
N ASN A 71 6.77 8.07 -8.77
CA ASN A 71 7.43 9.22 -8.16
C ASN A 71 6.53 9.83 -7.07
N PRO A 72 6.88 9.69 -5.78
CA PRO A 72 6.12 10.27 -4.66
C PRO A 72 5.92 11.79 -4.77
N LEU A 73 6.84 12.51 -5.42
CA LEU A 73 6.75 13.96 -5.57
C LEU A 73 5.71 14.40 -6.59
N MET A 74 5.31 13.51 -7.48
CA MET A 74 4.28 13.74 -8.50
C MET A 74 2.92 13.15 -8.08
N PHE A 75 2.85 12.46 -6.94
CA PHE A 75 1.61 11.84 -6.48
C PHE A 75 0.69 12.90 -5.87
N THR A 76 -0.42 13.17 -6.55
CA THR A 76 -1.42 14.19 -6.19
C THR A 76 -2.79 13.61 -5.86
N SER A 77 -2.97 12.29 -5.95
CA SER A 77 -4.25 11.63 -5.72
C SER A 77 -4.69 11.71 -4.26
N VAL A 78 -6.00 11.79 -4.04
CA VAL A 78 -6.61 11.73 -2.70
C VAL A 78 -7.04 10.29 -2.41
N ILE A 79 -6.80 9.83 -1.18
CA ILE A 79 -7.22 8.51 -0.71
C ILE A 79 -8.32 8.70 0.34
N GLU A 80 -9.48 8.12 0.09
CA GLU A 80 -10.60 8.03 1.03
C GLU A 80 -10.79 6.56 1.43
N CYS A 81 -10.94 6.25 2.71
CA CYS A 81 -11.14 4.88 3.18
C CYS A 81 -12.06 4.81 4.40
N GLU A 82 -12.53 3.59 4.69
CA GLU A 82 -13.35 3.35 5.87
C GLU A 82 -12.58 3.58 7.18
N LYS A 83 -13.31 3.74 8.28
CA LYS A 83 -12.71 3.89 9.61
C LYS A 83 -11.97 2.60 10.01
N PRO A 84 -10.89 2.72 10.80
CA PRO A 84 -10.20 1.55 11.36
C PRO A 84 -11.18 0.60 12.05
N ASN A 85 -11.01 -0.69 11.79
CA ASN A 85 -11.83 -1.75 12.35
C ASN A 85 -11.01 -3.05 12.44
N ASN A 86 -11.54 -4.07 13.12
CA ASN A 86 -10.81 -5.31 13.40
C ASN A 86 -11.06 -6.43 12.37
N ASP A 87 -11.75 -6.14 11.26
CA ASP A 87 -12.00 -7.11 10.20
C ASP A 87 -10.80 -7.19 9.26
N LEU A 88 -9.89 -8.13 9.54
CA LEU A 88 -8.69 -8.40 8.72
C LEU A 88 -9.03 -8.89 7.30
N THR A 89 -10.29 -9.23 7.02
CA THR A 89 -10.74 -9.72 5.71
C THR A 89 -11.24 -8.60 4.81
N ARG A 90 -11.52 -7.42 5.38
CA ARG A 90 -12.18 -6.34 4.67
C ARG A 90 -11.38 -5.05 4.72
N PHE A 91 -11.23 -4.46 3.55
CA PHE A 91 -10.86 -3.06 3.40
C PHE A 91 -11.65 -2.45 2.25
N ARG A 92 -12.16 -1.24 2.46
CA ARG A 92 -12.82 -0.45 1.42
C ARG A 92 -12.28 0.98 1.41
N GLY A 93 -11.79 1.37 0.24
CA GLY A 93 -11.41 2.75 -0.04
C GLY A 93 -11.53 3.10 -1.51
N CYS A 94 -11.17 4.34 -1.81
CA CYS A 94 -11.20 4.95 -3.13
C CYS A 94 -9.99 5.86 -3.28
N MET A 95 -9.27 5.71 -4.39
CA MET A 95 -8.27 6.68 -4.83
C MET A 95 -8.92 7.59 -5.88
N ILE A 96 -8.83 8.90 -5.68
CA ILE A 96 -9.38 9.93 -6.56
C ILE A 96 -8.21 10.68 -7.18
N HIS A 97 -8.09 10.58 -8.50
CA HIS A 97 -7.05 11.27 -9.27
C HIS A 97 -7.45 12.73 -9.57
N ASP A 98 -6.46 13.55 -9.94
CA ASP A 98 -6.62 14.95 -10.33
C ASP A 98 -7.62 15.16 -11.48
N ASN A 99 -7.65 14.23 -12.44
CA ASN A 99 -8.57 14.21 -13.57
C ASN A 99 -9.99 13.73 -13.20
N GLY A 100 -10.26 13.48 -11.91
CA GLY A 100 -11.55 13.02 -11.40
C GLY A 100 -11.83 11.52 -11.55
N LYS A 101 -10.94 10.75 -12.20
CA LYS A 101 -11.05 9.29 -12.26
C LYS A 101 -10.90 8.70 -10.87
N LYS A 102 -11.65 7.63 -10.61
CA LYS A 102 -11.68 6.93 -9.33
C LYS A 102 -11.24 5.48 -9.50
N ALA A 103 -10.43 5.00 -8.58
CA ALA A 103 -10.01 3.61 -8.50
C ALA A 103 -10.40 3.02 -7.13
N GLY A 104 -11.08 1.88 -7.14
CA GLY A 104 -11.46 1.17 -5.91
C GLY A 104 -10.24 0.57 -5.22
N LEU A 105 -10.19 0.70 -3.90
CA LEU A 105 -9.15 0.13 -3.05
C LEU A 105 -9.74 -0.97 -2.17
N TYR A 106 -9.06 -2.11 -2.14
CA TYR A 106 -9.49 -3.31 -1.44
C TYR A 106 -8.35 -3.93 -0.65
N LYS A 107 -8.64 -5.01 0.07
CA LYS A 107 -7.66 -5.71 0.91
C LYS A 107 -6.40 -6.05 0.12
N GLU A 108 -6.52 -6.44 -1.14
CA GLU A 108 -5.41 -6.82 -2.01
C GLU A 108 -4.40 -5.69 -2.22
N ASN A 109 -4.78 -4.43 -1.99
CA ASN A 109 -3.91 -3.27 -2.10
C ASN A 109 -3.22 -2.89 -0.78
N LEU A 110 -3.54 -3.56 0.34
CA LEU A 110 -2.98 -3.24 1.66
C LEU A 110 -1.90 -4.22 2.10
N LEU A 111 -0.85 -3.68 2.70
CA LEU A 111 0.12 -4.39 3.53
C LEU A 111 -0.27 -4.15 5.00
N LEU A 112 -0.61 -5.20 5.73
CA LEU A 112 -1.06 -5.10 7.12
C LEU A 112 0.12 -5.31 8.07
N ARG A 113 0.08 -4.64 9.22
CA ARG A 113 1.03 -4.87 10.32
C ARG A 113 0.51 -5.90 11.31
#